data_AF-A0A5S4T7X3-F1
#
_entry.id   AF-A0A5S4T7X3-F1
#
_cell.length_a   1.000
_cell.length_b   1.000
_cell.length_c   1.000
_cell.angle_alpha   90.00
_cell.angle_beta   90.00
_cell.angle_gamma   90.00
#
_symmetry.space_group_name_H-M   'P 1'
#
loop_
_entity.id
_entity.type
_entity.pdbx_description
1 polymer ?
#
loop_
_entity_poly.entity_id
_entity_poly.type
_entity_poly.pdbx_seq_one_letter_code
_entity_poly.pdbx_strand_id
1 'polypeptide(L)'
;VNLAHGDLILLAAYLVLSATTALGVPLAVASLLVVAVMFVLGFVLQRLVLERVLGDDILPPLLVTFGLSIVIQNGLLLGYGADSRRLQAGAFESSSVTLAPGLSVGLAPLTALVTAIAAVALLQLIFYRTSLGRAF
;
A
#
# COMPACT_ATOMS: atom_id res chain seq x y z
N VAL A 1 -7.64 -3.74 -15.16
CA VAL A 1 -6.25 -3.61 -14.63
C VAL A 1 -5.99 -2.13 -14.38
N ASN A 2 -5.60 -1.72 -13.17
CA ASN A 2 -5.35 -0.30 -12.85
C ASN A 2 -3.84 -0.03 -12.97
N LEU A 3 -3.44 0.87 -13.86
CA LEU A 3 -2.03 1.18 -14.11
C LEU A 3 -1.38 1.96 -12.97
N ALA A 4 -2.14 2.76 -12.22
CA ALA A 4 -1.64 3.54 -11.08
C ALA A 4 -1.42 2.70 -9.81
N HIS A 5 -1.76 1.42 -9.81
CA HIS A 5 -1.66 0.60 -8.60
C HIS A 5 -0.22 0.54 -8.05
N GLY A 6 0.77 0.37 -8.93
CA GLY A 6 2.18 0.40 -8.55
C GLY A 6 2.62 1.73 -7.95
N ASP A 7 2.18 2.84 -8.55
CA ASP A 7 2.54 4.18 -8.07
C ASP A 7 1.88 4.53 -6.73
N LEU A 8 0.68 4.02 -6.47
CA LEU A 8 0.04 4.16 -5.16
C LEU A 8 0.81 3.39 -4.07
N ILE A 9 1.41 2.24 -4.40
CA ILE A 9 2.31 1.51 -3.49
C ILE A 9 3.57 2.34 -3.22
N LEU A 10 4.17 2.94 -4.25
CA LEU A 10 5.32 3.83 -4.09
C LEU A 10 4.97 5.05 -3.23
N LEU A 11 3.83 5.69 -3.49
CA LEU A 11 3.32 6.81 -2.69
C LEU A 11 3.19 6.41 -1.22
N ALA A 12 2.59 5.25 -0.93
CA ALA A 12 2.48 4.74 0.43
C ALA A 12 3.85 4.54 1.09
N ALA A 13 4.82 3.96 0.38
CA ALA A 13 6.18 3.77 0.90
C ALA A 13 6.87 5.11 1.23
N TYR A 14 6.72 6.13 0.38
CA TYR A 14 7.25 7.47 0.64
C TYR A 14 6.53 8.18 1.79
N LEU A 15 5.23 7.97 1.95
CA LEU A 15 4.50 8.47 3.12
C LEU A 15 5.00 7.83 4.42
N VAL A 16 5.27 6.52 4.43
CA VAL A 16 5.88 5.83 5.58
C VAL A 16 7.29 6.35 5.83
N LEU A 17 8.08 6.56 4.78
CA LEU A 17 9.43 7.13 4.89
C LEU A 17 9.38 8.52 5.52
N SER A 18 8.48 9.39 5.07
CA SER A 18 8.31 10.73 5.64
C SER A 18 7.82 10.70 7.08
N ALA A 19 6.89 9.81 7.41
CA ALA A 19 6.43 9.64 8.79
C ALA A 19 7.54 9.15 9.74
N THR A 20 8.40 8.25 9.27
CA THR A 20 9.51 7.73 10.09
C THR A 20 10.67 8.73 10.20
N THR A 21 11.02 9.41 9.11
CA THR A 21 12.19 10.32 9.06
C THR A 21 11.89 11.74 9.54
N ALA A 22 10.73 12.32 9.20
CA ALA A 22 10.40 13.70 9.57
C ALA A 22 9.71 13.80 10.94
N LEU A 23 8.84 12.84 11.28
CA LEU A 23 8.07 12.83 12.53
C LEU A 23 8.67 11.89 13.59
N GLY A 24 9.68 11.07 13.25
CA GLY A 24 10.30 10.12 14.17
C GLY A 24 9.36 8.99 14.61
N VAL A 25 8.24 8.79 13.92
CA VAL A 25 7.23 7.79 14.28
C VAL A 25 7.81 6.39 14.07
N PRO A 26 7.63 5.44 15.01
CA PRO A 26 8.07 4.05 14.82
C PRO A 26 7.47 3.44 13.55
N LEU A 27 8.26 2.66 12.82
CA LEU A 27 7.87 2.09 11.51
C LEU A 27 6.51 1.38 11.52
N ALA A 28 6.20 0.61 12.58
CA ALA A 28 4.93 -0.09 12.72
C ALA A 28 3.73 0.86 12.84
N VAL A 29 3.88 1.93 13.63
CA VAL A 29 2.83 2.94 13.83
C VAL A 29 2.66 3.79 12.58
N ALA A 30 3.76 4.19 11.94
CA ALA A 30 3.75 4.91 10.68
C ALA A 30 3.04 4.09 9.58
N SER A 31 3.31 2.79 9.50
CA SER A 31 2.65 1.89 8.54
C SER A 31 1.14 1.82 8.77
N LEU A 32 0.69 1.65 10.02
CA LEU A 32 -0.74 1.59 10.34
C LEU A 32 -1.46 2.91 10.02
N LEU A 33 -0.83 4.04 10.33
CA LEU A 33 -1.36 5.37 9.99
C LEU A 33 -1.47 5.55 8.48
N VAL A 34 -0.42 5.17 7.74
CA VAL A 34 -0.43 5.27 6.27
C VAL A 34 -1.47 4.35 5.65
N VAL A 35 -1.72 3.16 6.20
CA VAL A 35 -2.83 2.30 5.75
C VAL A 35 -4.17 3.04 5.85
N ALA A 36 -4.44 3.71 6.97
CA ALA A 36 -5.68 4.50 7.14
C ALA A 36 -5.75 5.67 6.15
N VAL A 37 -4.66 6.41 5.96
CA VAL A 37 -4.58 7.51 4.99
C VAL A 37 -4.79 7.02 3.56
N MET A 38 -4.14 5.93 3.17
CA MET A 38 -4.26 5.34 1.83
C MET A 38 -5.64 4.74 1.58
N PHE A 39 -6.30 4.20 2.62
CA PHE A 39 -7.70 3.78 2.53
C PHE A 39 -8.61 4.97 2.20
N VAL A 40 -8.48 6.08 2.92
CA VAL A 40 -9.27 7.29 2.66
C VAL A 40 -8.97 7.85 1.27
N LEU A 41 -7.69 7.96 0.90
CA LEU A 41 -7.27 8.44 -0.42
C LEU A 41 -7.81 7.54 -1.54
N GLY A 42 -7.69 6.22 -1.39
CA GLY A 42 -8.23 5.25 -2.34
C GLY A 42 -9.74 5.34 -2.47
N PHE A 43 -10.46 5.48 -1.36
CA PHE A 43 -11.92 5.68 -1.35
C PHE A 43 -12.33 6.97 -2.07
N VAL A 44 -11.61 8.08 -1.81
CA VAL A 44 -11.86 9.36 -2.47
C VAL A 44 -11.59 9.26 -3.96
N LEU A 45 -10.48 8.67 -4.38
CA LEU A 45 -10.17 8.47 -5.81
C LEU A 45 -11.20 7.57 -6.49
N GLN A 46 -11.59 6.47 -5.83
CA GLN A 46 -12.62 5.56 -6.34
C GLN A 46 -13.93 6.32 -6.60
N ARG A 47 -14.45 7.00 -5.58
CA ARG A 47 -15.75 7.67 -5.63
C ARG A 47 -15.75 8.92 -6.49
N LEU A 48 -14.65 9.67 -6.48
CA LEU A 48 -14.61 10.95 -7.16
C LEU A 48 -14.14 10.87 -8.60
N VAL A 49 -13.23 9.96 -8.90
CA VAL A 49 -12.56 9.89 -10.19
C VAL A 49 -13.04 8.67 -10.96
N LEU A 50 -12.84 7.47 -10.42
CA LEU A 50 -13.05 6.22 -11.17
C LEU A 50 -14.52 5.94 -11.45
N GLU A 51 -15.40 6.11 -10.46
CA GLU A 51 -16.85 5.90 -10.64
C GLU A 51 -17.46 6.85 -11.68
N ARG A 52 -16.89 8.04 -11.89
CA ARG A 52 -17.39 9.01 -12.89
C ARG A 52 -17.03 8.66 -14.33
N VAL A 53 -15.96 7.91 -14.54
CA VAL A 53 -15.48 7.51 -15.87
C VAL A 53 -15.78 6.04 -16.18
N LEU A 54 -16.40 5.34 -15.23
CA LEU A 54 -16.86 3.98 -15.41
C LEU A 54 -18.13 4.00 -16.27
N GLY A 55 -18.07 3.37 -17.44
CA GLY A 55 -19.17 3.20 -18.38
C GLY A 55 -19.00 1.89 -19.15
N ASP A 56 -19.63 1.79 -20.32
CA ASP A 56 -19.61 0.55 -21.12
C ASP A 56 -18.23 0.26 -21.73
N ASP A 57 -17.42 1.31 -21.96
CA ASP A 57 -16.06 1.19 -22.49
C ASP A 57 -15.00 1.11 -21.38
N ILE A 58 -14.03 0.21 -21.57
CA ILE A 58 -12.91 0.00 -20.64
C ILE A 58 -11.76 1.02 -20.79
N LEU A 59 -11.75 1.78 -21.88
CA LEU A 59 -10.65 2.71 -22.22
C LEU A 59 -10.59 3.94 -21.31
N PRO A 60 -11.70 4.64 -21.00
CA PRO A 60 -11.64 5.85 -20.18
C PRO A 60 -11.06 5.62 -18.78
N PRO A 61 -11.45 4.57 -18.02
CA PRO A 61 -10.82 4.27 -16.73
C PRO A 61 -9.32 3.99 -16.86
N LEU A 62 -8.89 3.32 -17.93
CA LEU A 62 -7.48 3.02 -18.19
C LEU A 62 -6.65 4.29 -18.39
N LEU A 63 -7.13 5.20 -19.25
CA LEU A 63 -6.48 6.49 -19.50
C LEU A 63 -6.39 7.35 -18.24
N VAL A 64 -7.44 7.35 -17.42
CA VAL A 64 -7.45 8.09 -16.14
C VAL A 64 -6.43 7.51 -15.17
N THR A 65 -6.33 6.18 -15.05
CA THR A 65 -5.31 5.56 -14.19
C THR A 65 -3.89 5.81 -14.72
N PHE A 66 -3.68 5.89 -16.03
CA PHE A 66 -2.40 6.29 -16.61
C PHE A 66 -2.05 7.75 -16.29
N GLY A 67 -3.00 8.67 -16.45
CA GLY A 67 -2.82 10.07 -16.07
C GLY A 67 -2.50 10.24 -14.57
N LEU A 68 -3.21 9.50 -13.71
CA LEU A 68 -2.96 9.49 -12.28
C LEU A 68 -1.54 8.96 -11.95
N SER A 69 -1.10 7.89 -12.63
CA SER A 69 0.25 7.36 -12.52
C SER A 69 1.31 8.44 -12.80
N ILE A 70 1.16 9.18 -13.90
CA ILE A 70 2.07 10.28 -14.25
C ILE A 70 2.07 11.37 -13.19
N VAL A 71 0.89 11.76 -12.67
CA VAL A 71 0.78 12.79 -11.62
C VAL A 71 1.48 12.34 -10.33
N ILE A 72 1.28 11.09 -9.90
CA ILE A 72 1.92 10.54 -8.71
C ILE A 72 3.43 10.47 -8.90
N GLN A 73 3.90 9.93 -10.02
CA GLN A 73 5.33 9.82 -10.32
C GLN A 73 6.01 11.19 -10.32
N ASN A 74 5.44 12.18 -11.02
CA ASN A 74 6.01 13.53 -11.05
C ASN A 74 5.93 14.22 -9.68
N GLY A 75 4.83 14.04 -8.93
CA GLY A 75 4.71 14.58 -7.57
C GLY A 75 5.78 14.01 -6.63
N LEU A 76 6.05 12.71 -6.72
CA LEU A 76 7.11 12.06 -5.96
C LEU A 76 8.50 12.54 -6.39
N LEU A 77 8.75 12.69 -7.70
CA LEU A 77 10.02 13.22 -8.20
C LEU A 77 10.28 14.66 -7.74
N LEU A 78 9.26 15.52 -7.77
CA LEU A 78 9.37 16.90 -7.29
C LEU A 78 9.60 16.97 -5.77
N GLY A 79 8.97 16.08 -5.00
CA GLY A 79 9.08 16.08 -3.54
C GLY A 79 10.33 15.40 -2.99
N TYR A 80 10.75 14.28 -3.58
CA TYR A 80 11.79 13.39 -3.02
C TYR A 80 13.03 13.26 -3.89
N GLY A 81 12.99 13.74 -5.13
CA GLY A 81 14.03 13.54 -6.15
C GLY A 81 13.93 12.19 -6.85
N ALA A 82 14.87 11.93 -7.76
CA ALA A 82 14.99 10.65 -8.48
C ALA A 82 15.85 9.61 -7.75
N ASP A 83 16.34 9.94 -6.55
CA ASP A 83 17.25 9.08 -5.79
C ASP A 83 16.51 7.90 -5.17
N SER A 84 17.15 6.72 -5.21
CA SER A 84 16.64 5.54 -4.53
C SER A 84 16.70 5.75 -3.02
N ARG A 85 15.55 5.73 -2.36
CA ARG A 85 15.44 5.80 -0.91
C ARG A 85 15.06 4.45 -0.33
N ARG A 86 15.75 4.06 0.73
CA ARG A 86 15.45 2.85 1.49
C ARG A 86 14.79 3.24 2.81
N LEU A 87 13.67 2.60 3.10
CA LEU A 87 13.14 2.52 4.46
C LEU A 87 14.16 1.75 5.28
N GLN A 88 14.61 2.33 6.41
CA GLN A 88 15.51 1.65 7.33
C GLN A 88 14.70 1.12 8.51
N ALA A 89 14.35 -0.17 8.48
CA ALA A 89 13.73 -0.84 9.63
C ALA A 89 14.76 -1.29 10.69
N GLY A 90 16.05 -0.98 10.48
CA GLY A 90 17.13 -1.27 11.42
C GLY A 90 17.27 -2.76 11.70
N ALA A 91 17.35 -3.14 12.97
CA ALA A 91 17.51 -4.54 13.40
C ALA A 91 16.37 -5.45 12.89
N PHE A 92 15.19 -4.91 12.59
CA PHE A 92 14.06 -5.72 12.11
C PHE A 92 14.30 -6.30 10.71
N GLU A 93 15.05 -5.59 9.86
CA GLU A 93 15.39 -6.04 8.50
C GLU A 93 16.38 -7.21 8.49
N SER A 94 17.33 -7.22 9.44
CA SER A 94 18.36 -8.27 9.53
C SER A 94 18.02 -9.37 10.55
N SER A 95 16.94 -9.23 11.31
CA SER A 95 16.54 -10.23 12.29
C SER A 95 15.91 -11.46 11.63
N SER A 96 16.25 -12.63 12.18
CA SER A 96 15.70 -13.91 11.75
C SER A 96 15.38 -14.80 12.95
N VAL A 97 14.47 -15.75 12.74
CA VAL A 97 14.13 -16.80 13.70
C VAL A 97 14.66 -18.11 13.17
N THR A 98 15.50 -18.78 13.96
CA THR A 98 16.02 -20.11 13.65
C THR A 98 14.95 -21.16 13.98
N LEU A 99 14.47 -21.87 12.96
CA LEU A 99 13.43 -22.91 13.10
C LEU A 99 14.04 -24.31 13.28
N ALA A 100 15.22 -24.54 12.70
CA ALA A 100 15.97 -25.78 12.79
C ALA A 100 17.48 -25.51 12.55
N PRO A 101 18.39 -26.44 12.88
CA PRO A 101 19.81 -26.29 12.55
C PRO A 101 19.99 -26.05 11.04
N GLY A 102 20.52 -24.89 10.66
CA GLY A 102 20.70 -24.50 9.25
C GLY A 102 19.49 -23.85 8.58
N LEU A 103 18.34 -23.72 9.26
CA LEU A 103 17.13 -23.07 8.73
C LEU A 103 16.76 -21.84 9.57
N SER A 104 16.96 -20.66 8.99
CA SER A 104 16.57 -19.37 9.58
C SER A 104 15.61 -18.65 8.64
N VAL A 105 14.54 -18.09 9.21
CA VAL A 105 13.53 -17.33 8.46
C VAL A 105 13.57 -15.88 8.92
N GLY A 106 13.73 -14.96 7.97
CA GLY A 106 13.72 -13.53 8.27
C GLY A 106 12.40 -13.06 8.88
N LEU A 107 12.46 -12.18 9.87
CA LEU A 107 11.26 -11.61 10.49
C LEU A 107 10.46 -10.74 9.51
N ALA A 108 11.14 -10.00 8.62
CA ALA A 108 10.48 -9.20 7.60
C ALA A 108 9.59 -10.03 6.65
N PRO A 109 10.07 -11.09 5.97
CA PRO A 109 9.21 -11.93 5.12
C PRO A 109 8.16 -12.70 5.93
N LEU A 110 8.45 -13.11 7.17
CA LEU A 110 7.48 -13.80 8.03
C LEU A 110 6.32 -12.87 8.42
N THR A 111 6.61 -11.63 8.81
CA THR A 111 5.58 -10.64 9.13
C THR A 111 4.80 -10.21 7.89
N ALA A 112 5.44 -10.08 6.73
CA ALA A 112 4.76 -9.86 5.46
C ALA A 112 3.77 -11.01 5.15
N LEU A 113 4.16 -12.26 5.37
CA LEU A 113 3.28 -13.41 5.18
C LEU A 113 2.09 -13.39 6.16
N VAL A 114 2.35 -13.18 7.45
CA VAL A 114 1.29 -13.13 8.47
C VAL A 114 0.30 -12.00 8.20
N THR A 115 0.81 -10.82 7.85
CA THR A 115 -0.04 -9.66 7.50
C THR A 115 -0.86 -9.92 6.23
N ALA A 116 -0.29 -10.57 5.21
CA ALA A 116 -1.03 -10.96 4.02
C ALA A 116 -2.17 -11.95 4.34
N ILE A 117 -1.90 -13.00 5.12
CA ILE A 117 -2.92 -13.97 5.57
C ILE A 117 -4.01 -13.25 6.37
N ALA A 118 -3.63 -12.39 7.31
CA ALA A 118 -4.57 -11.61 8.12
C ALA A 118 -5.43 -10.68 7.26
N ALA A 119 -4.85 -10.00 6.27
CA ALA A 119 -5.58 -9.12 5.36
C ALA A 119 -6.60 -9.90 4.51
N VAL A 120 -6.19 -11.04 3.94
CA VAL A 120 -7.10 -11.92 3.18
C VAL A 120 -8.23 -12.43 4.07
N ALA A 121 -7.91 -12.94 5.26
CA ALA A 121 -8.90 -13.43 6.21
C ALA A 121 -9.88 -12.32 6.65
N LEU A 122 -9.39 -11.10 6.88
CA LEU A 122 -10.21 -9.95 7.24
C LEU A 122 -11.15 -9.57 6.09
N LEU A 123 -10.65 -9.47 4.86
CA LEU A 123 -11.47 -9.20 3.68
C LEU A 123 -12.54 -10.28 3.47
N GLN A 124 -12.15 -11.54 3.62
CA GLN A 124 -13.09 -12.66 3.56
C GLN A 124 -14.17 -12.53 4.65
N LEU A 125 -13.79 -12.24 5.89
CA LEU A 125 -14.77 -12.04 6.96
C LEU A 125 -15.72 -10.88 6.65
N ILE A 126 -15.20 -9.77 6.14
CA ILE A 126 -16.00 -8.59 5.77
C ILE A 126 -16.99 -8.97 4.66
N PHE A 127 -16.53 -9.57 3.56
CA PHE A 127 -17.42 -9.92 2.45
C PHE A 127 -18.45 -10.99 2.81
N TYR A 128 -18.06 -12.04 3.53
CA TYR A 128 -18.95 -13.16 3.80
C TYR A 128 -19.85 -12.96 5.02
N ARG A 129 -19.49 -12.09 5.98
CA ARG A 129 -20.27 -11.89 7.22
C ARG A 129 -20.92 -10.53 7.37
N THR A 130 -20.53 -9.51 6.61
CA THR A 130 -21.17 -8.19 6.71
C THR A 130 -22.23 -7.98 5.63
N SER A 131 -23.18 -7.08 5.88
CA SER A 131 -24.20 -6.68 4.90
C SER A 131 -23.59 -6.07 3.64
N LEU A 132 -22.38 -5.49 3.72
CA LEU A 132 -21.66 -4.93 2.57
C LEU A 132 -21.37 -5.98 1.48
N GLY A 133 -21.06 -7.22 1.86
CA GLY A 133 -20.79 -8.29 0.88
C GLY A 133 -21.99 -9.14 0.51
N ARG A 134 -23.14 -8.99 1.19
CA ARG A 134 -24.42 -9.62 0.80
C ARG A 134 -25.25 -8.75 -0.15
N ALA A 135 -24.82 -7.52 -0.41
CA ALA A 135 -25.49 -6.56 -1.28
C ALA A 135 -24.99 -6.61 -2.74
N PHE A 136 -24.00 -7.47 -3.04
CA PHE A 136 -23.46 -7.73 -4.37
C PHE A 136 -23.58 -9.22 -4.71
#